data_AF-L8JLJ8-F1
#
_entry.id   AF-L8JLJ8-F1
#
_cell.length_a   1.000
_cell.length_b   1.000
_cell.length_c   1.000
_cell.angle_alpha   90.00
_cell.angle_beta   90.00
_cell.angle_gamma   90.00
#
_symmetry.space_group_name_H-M   'P 1'
#
loop_
_entity.id
_entity.type
_entity.pdbx_description
1 polymer ?
#
loop_
_entity_poly.entity_id
_entity_poly.type
_entity_poly.pdbx_seq_one_letter_code
_entity_poly.pdbx_strand_id
1 'polypeptide(L)'
;MSPDEASPQLQRVKKPALIIVDTYSLGMNYLQVILKMKKEMNCPVLVLDHYTEQLFINDILSKGANGYLLVHSFEEELGVAIGYLLHGENYVSKLLEAYKGNTYLLK
;
A
#
# COMPACT_ATOMS: atom_id res chain seq x y z
N MET A 1 2.90 -13.62 16.01
CA MET A 1 3.20 -12.19 16.24
C MET A 1 1.92 -11.55 16.72
N SER A 2 1.88 -11.08 17.97
CA SER A 2 0.67 -10.42 18.47
C SER A 2 0.58 -9.01 17.85
N PRO A 3 -0.63 -8.42 17.73
CA PRO A 3 -0.77 -7.03 17.31
C PRO A 3 0.04 -6.02 18.14
N ASP A 4 0.45 -6.40 19.36
CA ASP A 4 1.24 -5.57 20.27
C ASP A 4 2.72 -5.48 19.86
N GLU A 5 3.19 -6.32 18.94
CA GLU A 5 4.54 -6.28 18.36
C GLU A 5 4.62 -5.38 17.11
N ALA A 6 3.62 -4.51 16.87
CA ALA A 6 3.79 -3.38 15.98
C ALA A 6 5.08 -2.66 16.37
N SER A 7 6.03 -2.52 15.45
CA SER A 7 7.41 -2.20 15.81
C SER A 7 7.47 -0.97 16.74
N PRO A 8 8.36 -0.95 17.76
CA PRO A 8 8.51 0.19 18.66
C PRO A 8 8.72 1.53 17.94
N GLN A 9 9.08 1.50 16.66
CA GLN A 9 9.25 2.66 15.80
C GLN A 9 7.90 3.30 15.41
N LEU A 10 6.85 2.51 15.18
CA LEU A 10 5.53 3.04 14.82
C LEU A 10 4.88 3.80 15.99
N GLN A 11 5.08 3.31 17.22
CA GLN A 11 4.58 3.96 18.44
C GLN A 11 5.28 5.30 18.75
N ARG A 12 6.45 5.56 18.15
CA ARG A 12 7.21 6.80 18.35
C ARG A 12 6.75 7.97 17.48
N VAL A 13 6.05 7.70 16.38
CA VAL A 13 5.59 8.74 15.44
C VAL A 13 4.13 9.06 15.71
N LYS A 14 3.88 10.21 16.36
CA LYS A 14 2.53 10.70 16.60
C LYS A 14 2.06 11.48 15.37
N LYS A 15 1.07 10.95 14.63
CA LYS A 15 0.43 11.57 13.44
C LYS A 15 1.35 11.70 12.21
N PRO A 16 1.77 10.57 11.60
CA PRO A 16 2.45 10.63 10.31
C PRO A 16 1.56 11.25 9.23
N ALA A 17 2.16 11.96 8.27
CA ALA A 17 1.45 12.47 7.09
C ALA A 17 1.13 11.37 6.07
N LEU A 18 1.94 10.30 6.06
CA LEU A 18 1.81 9.13 5.20
C LEU A 18 2.55 7.97 5.86
N ILE A 19 2.02 6.75 5.72
CA ILE A 19 2.72 5.52 6.05
C ILE A 19 2.98 4.76 4.75
N ILE A 20 4.22 4.31 4.57
CA ILE A 20 4.62 3.43 3.47
C ILE A 20 4.99 2.08 4.07
N VAL A 21 4.39 1.01 3.57
CA VAL A 21 4.57 -0.35 4.08
C VAL A 21 5.11 -1.24 2.97
N ASP A 22 6.33 -1.73 3.14
CA ASP A 22 6.88 -2.81 2.32
C ASP A 22 6.39 -4.15 2.87
N THR A 23 5.40 -4.75 2.21
CA THR A 23 4.82 -6.05 2.61
C THR A 23 5.71 -7.22 2.27
N TYR A 24 6.66 -7.08 1.35
CA TYR A 24 7.64 -8.13 1.06
C TYR A 24 8.60 -8.30 2.24
N SER A 25 9.14 -7.19 2.74
CA SER A 25 10.08 -7.20 3.86
C SER A 25 9.42 -7.38 5.22
N LEU A 26 8.22 -6.82 5.43
CA LEU A 26 7.52 -6.85 6.72
C LEU A 26 6.51 -8.00 6.83
N GLY A 27 5.97 -8.49 5.72
CA GLY A 27 4.92 -9.50 5.70
C GLY A 27 3.50 -8.96 5.97
N MET A 28 2.50 -9.73 5.52
CA MET A 28 1.08 -9.32 5.52
C MET A 28 0.46 -9.13 6.91
N ASN A 29 0.96 -9.83 7.93
CA ASN A 29 0.44 -9.70 9.29
C ASN A 29 0.70 -8.29 9.85
N TYR A 30 1.84 -7.67 9.51
CA TYR A 30 2.15 -6.31 9.91
C TYR A 30 1.26 -5.27 9.22
N LEU A 31 0.95 -5.47 7.94
CA LEU A 31 0.01 -4.60 7.23
C LEU A 31 -1.35 -4.56 7.94
N GLN A 32 -1.88 -5.69 8.39
CA GLN A 32 -3.15 -5.73 9.11
C GLN A 32 -3.11 -4.90 10.40
N VAL A 33 -2.00 -4.94 11.14
CA VAL A 33 -1.80 -4.14 12.35
C VAL A 33 -1.77 -2.65 12.01
N ILE A 34 -1.01 -2.27 10.98
CA ILE A 34 -0.93 -0.87 10.51
C ILE A 34 -2.29 -0.36 10.08
N LEU A 35 -3.06 -1.13 9.31
CA LEU A 35 -4.40 -0.75 8.85
C LEU A 35 -5.40 -0.61 10.02
N LYS A 36 -5.23 -1.40 11.09
CA LYS A 36 -6.01 -1.23 12.32
C LYS A 36 -5.66 0.08 13.03
N MET A 37 -4.37 0.37 13.20
CA MET A 37 -3.88 1.60 13.86
C MET A 37 -4.12 2.87 13.03
N LYS A 38 -4.19 2.75 11.69
CA LYS A 38 -4.49 3.85 10.77
C LYS A 38 -5.73 4.63 11.19
N LYS A 39 -6.76 3.94 11.70
CA LYS A 39 -8.00 4.56 12.17
C LYS A 39 -7.77 5.62 13.25
N GLU A 40 -6.74 5.43 14.09
CA GLU A 40 -6.37 6.36 15.15
C GLU A 40 -5.38 7.43 14.67
N MET A 41 -4.49 7.08 13.74
CA MET A 41 -3.48 7.99 13.18
C MET A 41 -4.04 8.95 12.13
N ASN A 42 -5.17 8.61 11.49
CA ASN A 42 -5.84 9.39 10.45
C ASN A 42 -4.91 9.85 9.31
N CYS A 43 -4.15 8.90 8.74
CA CYS A 43 -3.20 9.16 7.66
C CYS A 43 -3.36 8.14 6.52
N PRO A 44 -2.98 8.49 5.28
CA PRO A 44 -2.97 7.55 4.18
C PRO A 44 -1.93 6.43 4.37
N VAL A 45 -2.20 5.27 3.79
CA VAL A 45 -1.29 4.11 3.77
C VAL A 45 -1.01 3.72 2.32
N LEU A 46 0.27 3.73 1.93
CA LEU A 46 0.79 3.22 0.68
C LEU A 46 1.42 1.85 0.91
N VAL A 47 0.98 0.84 0.18
CA VAL A 47 1.58 -0.49 0.19
C VAL A 47 2.57 -0.62 -0.98
N LEU A 48 3.77 -1.13 -0.69
CA LEU A 48 4.77 -1.53 -1.67
C LEU A 48 4.83 -3.06 -1.71
N ASP A 49 4.58 -3.64 -2.89
CA ASP A 49 4.55 -5.09 -3.06
C ASP A 49 4.88 -5.50 -4.51
N HIS A 50 5.14 -6.78 -4.77
CA HIS A 50 5.39 -7.35 -6.09
C HIS A 50 4.15 -7.98 -6.73
N TYR A 51 3.10 -8.29 -5.96
CA TYR A 51 1.93 -8.98 -6.50
C TYR A 51 1.13 -8.11 -7.50
N THR A 52 0.84 -8.65 -8.66
CA THR A 52 0.03 -7.98 -9.70
C THR A 52 -1.42 -8.48 -9.73
N GLU A 53 -1.79 -9.38 -8.83
CA GLU A 53 -3.07 -10.08 -8.86
C GLU A 53 -4.20 -9.16 -8.37
N GLN A 54 -5.18 -8.87 -9.23
CA GLN A 54 -6.20 -7.87 -8.94
C GLN A 54 -7.04 -8.19 -7.69
N LEU A 55 -7.32 -9.46 -7.43
CA LEU A 55 -8.07 -9.88 -6.25
C LEU A 55 -7.31 -9.55 -4.96
N PHE A 56 -6.00 -9.78 -4.95
CA PHE A 56 -5.13 -9.46 -3.82
C PHE A 56 -5.04 -7.95 -3.58
N ILE A 57 -4.83 -7.19 -4.65
CA ILE A 57 -4.76 -5.72 -4.59
C ILE A 57 -6.09 -5.15 -4.07
N ASN A 58 -7.22 -5.61 -4.61
CA ASN A 58 -8.54 -5.18 -4.17
C ASN A 58 -8.80 -5.50 -2.70
N ASP A 59 -8.39 -6.68 -2.22
CA ASP A 59 -8.50 -7.06 -0.81
C ASP A 59 -7.72 -6.08 0.09
N ILE A 60 -6.47 -5.78 -0.24
CA ILE A 60 -5.64 -4.81 0.50
C ILE A 60 -6.29 -3.42 0.53
N LEU A 61 -6.77 -2.93 -0.62
CA LEU A 61 -7.43 -1.62 -0.71
C LEU A 61 -8.73 -1.60 0.11
N SER A 62 -9.53 -2.67 0.04
CA SER A 62 -10.77 -2.81 0.82
C SER A 62 -10.55 -2.81 2.33
N LYS A 63 -9.38 -3.30 2.79
CA LYS A 63 -8.96 -3.28 4.19
C LYS A 63 -8.48 -1.90 4.65
N GLY A 64 -8.43 -0.93 3.74
CA GLY A 64 -8.22 0.48 4.03
C GLY A 64 -6.85 1.02 3.63
N ALA A 65 -6.07 0.31 2.82
CA ALA A 65 -4.94 0.94 2.14
C ALA A 65 -5.47 2.02 1.17
N ASN A 66 -4.75 3.13 1.04
CA ASN A 66 -5.12 4.20 0.11
C ASN A 66 -4.37 4.10 -1.21
N GLY A 67 -3.21 3.45 -1.19
CA GLY A 67 -2.51 3.16 -2.42
C GLY A 67 -1.75 1.86 -2.42
N TYR A 68 -1.46 1.41 -3.64
CA TYR A 68 -0.71 0.20 -3.93
C TYR A 68 0.28 0.50 -5.05
N LEU A 69 1.56 0.35 -4.76
CA LEU A 69 2.64 0.62 -5.70
C LEU A 69 3.45 -0.65 -5.89
N LEU A 70 3.67 -1.01 -7.16
CA LEU A 70 4.50 -2.16 -7.47
C LEU A 70 5.97 -1.81 -7.23
N VAL A 71 6.69 -2.65 -6.50
CA VAL A 71 8.09 -2.40 -6.13
C VAL A 71 8.98 -2.11 -7.34
N HIS A 72 8.74 -2.77 -8.49
CA HIS A 72 9.52 -2.52 -9.71
C HIS A 72 9.26 -1.14 -10.35
N SER A 73 8.17 -0.47 -10.00
CA SER A 73 7.78 0.86 -10.51
C SER A 73 8.12 1.98 -9.54
N PHE A 74 8.68 1.64 -8.37
CA PHE A 74 8.90 2.55 -7.26
C PHE A 74 9.71 3.78 -7.66
N GLU A 75 10.79 3.61 -8.42
CA GLU A 75 11.67 4.72 -8.82
C GLU A 75 10.94 5.79 -9.64
N GLU A 76 9.98 5.38 -10.47
CA GLU A 76 9.26 6.29 -11.38
C GLU A 76 7.97 6.83 -10.76
N GLU A 77 7.25 6.00 -10.01
CA GLU A 77 5.89 6.28 -9.58
C GLU A 77 5.78 6.75 -8.12
N LEU A 78 6.78 6.51 -7.26
CA LEU A 78 6.65 6.81 -5.83
C LEU A 78 6.30 8.28 -5.56
N GLY A 79 7.01 9.21 -6.18
CA GLY A 79 6.77 10.64 -5.99
C GLY A 79 5.34 11.05 -6.38
N VAL A 80 4.85 10.47 -7.48
CA VAL A 80 3.47 10.68 -7.95
C VAL A 80 2.48 10.09 -6.94
N ALA A 81 2.69 8.84 -6.52
CA ALA A 81 1.84 8.17 -5.54
C ALA A 81 1.74 8.96 -4.24
N ILE A 82 2.87 9.42 -3.69
CA ILE A 82 2.90 10.27 -2.50
C ILE A 82 2.09 11.55 -2.72
N GLY A 83 2.27 12.22 -3.87
CA GLY A 83 1.52 13.41 -4.23
C GLY A 83 0.01 13.18 -4.17
N TYR A 84 -0.50 12.15 -4.84
CA TYR A 84 -1.92 11.81 -4.84
C TYR A 84 -2.43 11.56 -3.42
N LEU A 85 -1.72 10.74 -2.64
CA LEU A 85 -2.14 10.37 -1.28
C LEU A 85 -2.18 11.58 -0.33
N LEU A 86 -1.21 12.49 -0.42
CA LEU A 86 -1.19 13.70 0.41
C LEU A 86 -2.29 14.70 0.04
N HIS A 87 -2.83 14.65 -1.19
CA HIS A 87 -4.01 15.42 -1.60
C HIS A 87 -5.34 14.71 -1.29
N GLY A 88 -5.30 13.54 -0.64
CA GLY A 88 -6.49 12.78 -0.26
C GLY A 88 -7.03 11.88 -1.38
N GLU A 89 -6.28 11.70 -2.47
CA GLU A 89 -6.63 10.80 -3.56
C GLU A 89 -6.07 9.40 -3.30
N ASN A 90 -6.61 8.38 -3.97
CA ASN A 90 -6.06 7.03 -3.96
C ASN A 90 -5.11 6.83 -5.13
N TYR A 91 -4.14 5.93 -5.00
CA TYR A 91 -3.18 5.64 -6.07
C TYR A 91 -2.97 4.15 -6.26
N VAL A 92 -3.07 3.66 -7.50
CA VAL A 92 -2.69 2.29 -7.85
C VAL A 92 -1.69 2.38 -9.00
N SER A 93 -0.59 1.63 -8.92
CA SER A 93 0.49 1.64 -9.93
C SER A 93 -0.08 1.53 -11.33
N LYS A 94 0.38 2.41 -12.23
CA LYS A 94 -0.07 2.46 -13.63
C LYS A 94 0.29 1.19 -14.38
N LEU A 95 1.35 0.48 -13.99
CA LEU A 95 1.70 -0.79 -14.66
C LEU A 95 0.60 -1.85 -14.48
N LEU A 96 -0.19 -1.79 -13.39
CA LEU A 96 -1.36 -2.67 -13.22
C LEU A 96 -2.45 -2.41 -14.25
N GLU A 97 -2.58 -1.18 -14.74
CA GLU A 97 -3.51 -0.84 -15.83
C GLU A 97 -3.05 -1.45 -17.15
N ALA A 98 -1.74 -1.46 -17.42
CA ALA A 98 -1.16 -2.10 -18.60
C ALA A 98 -1.36 -3.62 -18.60
N TYR A 99 -1.25 -4.29 -17.46
CA TYR A 99 -1.49 -5.74 -17.36
C TYR A 99 -2.94 -6.14 -17.68
N LYS A 100 -3.93 -5.29 -17.35
CA LYS A 100 -5.33 -5.54 -17.72
C LYS A 100 -5.56 -5.52 -19.24
N GLY A 101 -4.74 -4.79 -19.99
CA GLY A 101 -4.82 -4.70 -21.45
C GLY A 101 -4.35 -5.94 -22.22
N ASN A 102 -3.47 -6.75 -21.62
CA ASN A 102 -2.86 -7.91 -22.29
C ASN A 102 -3.65 -9.22 -22.16
N THR A 103 -4.67 -9.28 -21.29
CA THR A 103 -5.45 -10.51 -21.07
C THR A 103 -6.46 -10.82 -22.18
N TYR A 104 -6.59 -9.97 -23.20
CA TYR A 104 -7.49 -10.18 -24.35
C TYR A 104 -6.83 -10.71 -25.63
N LEU A 105 -5.53 -11.05 -25.60
CA LEU A 105 -4.78 -11.51 -26.79
C LEU A 105 -4.42 -13.00 -26.81
N LEU A 106 -5.10 -13.83 -26.01
CA LEU A 106 -5.12 -15.28 -26.23
C LEU A 106 -6.44 -15.64 -26.93
N LYS A 107 -6.44 -15.52 -28.26
CA LYS A 107 -7.36 -16.22 -29.16
C LYS A 107 -6.59 -17.23 -29.97
#